data_AF-A0A519QW29-F1
#
_entry.id   AF-A0A519QW29-F1
#
_cell.length_a   1.000
_cell.length_b   1.000
_cell.length_c   1.000
_cell.angle_alpha   90.00
_cell.angle_beta   90.00
_cell.angle_gamma   90.00
#
_symmetry.space_group_name_H-M   'P 1'
#
loop_
_entity.id
_entity.type
_entity.pdbx_description
1 polymer ?
#
loop_
_entity_poly.entity_id
_entity_poly.type
_entity_poly.pdbx_seq_one_letter_code
_entity_poly.pdbx_strand_id
1 'polypeptide(L)' 'LIIGTRDRTAIGKEKAPKEVQPLMGLYNELGKKTQQGIPNSTLVELDNIGHLPHIEDFDRFIKPLLLFLEQQ' A
#
# COMPACT_ATOMS: atom_id res chain seq x y z
N LEU A 1 -1.44 -5.58 -6.39
CA LEU A 1 -1.05 -4.79 -5.20
C LEU A 1 -2.31 -4.21 -4.59
N ILE A 2 -2.61 -4.52 -3.32
CA ILE A 2 -3.72 -3.90 -2.57
C ILE A 2 -3.06 -3.10 -1.44
N ILE A 3 -3.18 -1.77 -1.47
CA ILE A 3 -2.38 -0.86 -0.63
C ILE A 3 -3.30 0.10 0.13
N GLY A 4 -3.15 0.17 1.45
CA GLY A 4 -3.72 1.26 2.24
C GLY A 4 -2.90 2.54 2.09
N THR A 5 -3.53 3.63 1.64
CA THR A 5 -2.80 4.87 1.30
C THR A 5 -2.30 5.65 2.52
N ARG A 6 -2.84 5.36 3.71
CA ARG A 6 -2.43 5.95 5.00
C ARG A 6 -1.25 5.19 5.64
N ASP A 7 -0.78 4.08 5.03
CA ASP A 7 0.39 3.38 5.54
C ASP A 7 1.63 4.29 5.52
N ARG A 8 2.31 4.38 6.66
CA ARG A 8 3.53 5.15 6.90
C ARG A 8 4.69 4.28 7.39
N THR A 9 4.55 2.96 7.28
CA THR A 9 5.53 1.97 7.73
C THR A 9 6.85 2.20 7.03
N ALA A 10 7.90 2.40 7.82
CA ALA A 10 9.25 2.59 7.30
C ALA A 10 10.26 2.17 8.36
N ILE A 11 11.04 1.13 8.04
CA ILE A 11 12.04 0.59 8.95
C ILE A 11 13.10 1.65 9.26
N GLY A 12 13.42 1.82 10.54
CA GLY A 12 14.44 2.77 10.99
C GLY A 12 14.05 4.25 10.91
N LYS A 13 12.78 4.58 10.62
CA LYS A 13 12.31 5.97 10.48
C LYS A 13 12.68 6.86 11.65
N GLU A 14 12.56 6.37 12.88
CA GLU A 14 12.88 7.16 14.09
C GLU A 14 14.36 7.54 14.20
N LYS A 15 15.25 6.76 13.55
CA LYS A 15 16.70 6.97 13.54
C LYS A 15 17.18 7.78 12.32
N ALA A 16 16.31 8.06 11.35
CA ALA A 16 16.66 8.83 10.16
C ALA A 16 16.79 10.34 10.49
N PRO A 17 17.56 11.12 9.71
CA PRO A 17 17.60 12.58 9.82
C PRO A 17 16.20 13.19 9.74
N LYS A 18 15.94 14.27 10.49
CA LYS A 18 14.60 14.84 10.65
C LYS A 18 13.97 15.27 9.33
N GLU A 19 14.79 15.75 8.41
CA GLU A 19 14.43 16.13 7.05
C GLU A 19 14.03 14.92 6.17
N VAL A 20 14.53 13.72 6.47
CA VAL A 20 14.22 12.49 5.71
C VAL A 20 12.96 11.80 6.25
N GLN A 21 12.70 11.85 7.55
CA GLN A 21 11.54 11.22 8.20
C GLN A 21 10.18 11.47 7.49
N PRO A 22 9.82 12.69 7.04
CA PRO A 22 8.55 12.92 6.36
C PRO A 22 8.48 12.28 4.97
N LEU A 23 9.60 12.03 4.33
CA LEU A 23 9.68 11.42 3.00
C LEU A 23 9.57 9.89 3.03
N MET A 24 9.66 9.28 4.22
CA MET A 24 9.65 7.82 4.38
C MET A 24 8.23 7.26 4.51
N GLY A 25 7.99 6.09 3.90
CA GLY A 25 6.73 5.36 4.00
C GLY A 25 5.57 6.06 3.30
N LEU A 26 5.77 6.68 2.14
CA LEU A 26 4.70 7.32 1.36
C LEU A 26 3.97 6.27 0.51
N TYR A 27 3.14 5.41 1.12
CA TYR A 27 2.55 4.27 0.39
C TYR A 27 1.59 4.66 -0.74
N ASN A 28 1.00 5.86 -0.67
CA ASN A 28 0.25 6.50 -1.76
C ASN A 28 1.11 6.78 -3.02
N GLU A 29 2.44 6.91 -2.87
CA GLU A 29 3.38 7.08 -3.98
C GLU A 29 4.10 5.77 -4.30
N LEU A 30 4.53 5.04 -3.27
CA LEU A 30 5.25 3.77 -3.40
C LEU A 30 4.40 2.70 -4.10
N GLY A 31 3.09 2.67 -3.87
CA GLY A 31 2.16 1.78 -4.56
C GLY A 31 2.19 1.98 -6.07
N LYS A 32 2.12 3.24 -6.51
CA LYS A 32 2.16 3.63 -7.94
C LYS A 32 3.50 3.32 -8.57
N LYS A 33 4.59 3.69 -7.89
CA LYS A 33 5.95 3.39 -8.36
C LYS A 33 6.19 1.89 -8.51
N THR A 34 5.71 1.11 -7.55
CA THR A 34 5.84 -0.36 -7.59
C THR A 34 5.01 -0.96 -8.72
N GLN A 35 3.77 -0.49 -8.93
CA GLN A 35 2.92 -0.94 -10.03
C GLN A 35 3.56 -0.69 -11.39
N GLN A 36 4.15 0.48 -11.60
CA GLN A 36 4.88 0.81 -12.83
C GLN A 36 6.11 -0.07 -13.05
N GLY A 37 6.74 -0.56 -11.97
CA GLY A 37 7.92 -1.42 -12.03
C GLY A 37 7.63 -2.91 -12.22
N ILE A 38 6.39 -3.37 -12.03
CA ILE A 38 6.01 -4.78 -12.15
C ILE A 38 5.07 -4.95 -13.35
N PRO A 39 5.54 -5.57 -14.46
CA PRO A 39 4.70 -5.87 -15.61
C PRO A 39 3.46 -6.68 -15.24
N ASN A 40 2.33 -6.40 -15.90
CA ASN A 40 1.04 -7.05 -15.67
C ASN A 40 0.51 -6.95 -14.22
N SER A 41 1.02 -6.00 -13.43
CA SER A 41 0.49 -5.76 -12.08
C SER A 41 -0.66 -4.77 -12.09
N THR A 42 -1.66 -5.06 -11.26
CA THR A 42 -2.78 -4.16 -10.96
C THR A 42 -2.59 -3.55 -9.58
N LEU A 43 -2.84 -2.24 -9.44
CA LEU A 43 -2.85 -1.52 -8.16
C LEU A 43 -4.29 -1.22 -7.76
N VAL A 44 -4.62 -1.56 -6.52
CA VAL A 44 -5.86 -1.20 -5.83
C VAL A 44 -5.49 -0.37 -4.62
N GLU A 45 -5.79 0.93 -4.67
CA GLU A 45 -5.56 1.86 -3.57
C GLU A 45 -6.79 1.90 -2.66
N LEU A 46 -6.56 1.74 -1.35
CA LEU A 46 -7.58 1.79 -0.31
C LEU A 46 -7.42 3.09 0.48
N ASP A 47 -8.17 4.11 0.06
CA ASP A 47 -8.14 5.41 0.71
C ASP A 47 -8.52 5.34 2.19
N ASN A 48 -7.77 6.12 2.99
CA ASN A 48 -7.84 6.23 4.45
C ASN A 48 -7.51 4.95 5.24
N ILE A 49 -7.08 3.88 4.58
CA ILE A 49 -6.68 2.63 5.23
C ILE A 49 -5.18 2.59 5.49
N GLY A 50 -4.78 2.09 6.66
CA GLY A 50 -3.38 1.96 7.08
C GLY A 50 -2.72 0.67 6.59
N HIS A 51 -1.75 0.20 7.38
CA HIS A 51 -0.88 -0.94 7.03
C HIS A 51 -1.61 -2.29 6.90
N LEU A 52 -2.71 -2.47 7.63
CA LEU A 52 -3.40 -3.75 7.76
C LEU A 52 -4.82 -3.68 7.17
N PRO A 53 -4.97 -3.58 5.83
CA PRO A 53 -6.27 -3.39 5.20
C PRO A 53 -7.25 -4.55 5.46
N HIS A 54 -6.74 -5.78 5.55
CA HIS A 54 -7.54 -6.97 5.84
C HIS A 54 -8.12 -7.00 7.27
N ILE A 55 -7.64 -6.14 8.17
CA ILE A 55 -8.18 -5.99 9.52
C ILE A 55 -9.04 -4.73 9.61
N GLU A 56 -8.54 -3.60 9.10
CA GLU A 56 -9.21 -2.30 9.21
C GLU A 56 -10.50 -2.21 8.38
N ASP A 57 -10.49 -2.80 7.17
CA ASP A 57 -11.66 -2.87 6.29
C ASP A 57 -11.60 -4.13 5.43
N PHE A 58 -12.05 -5.25 6.02
CA PHE A 58 -12.00 -6.55 5.39
C PHE A 58 -12.77 -6.56 4.06
N ASP A 59 -13.93 -5.90 3.97
CA ASP A 59 -14.76 -5.89 2.77
C ASP A 59 -14.07 -5.21 1.59
N ARG A 60 -13.42 -4.07 1.82
CA ARG A 60 -12.63 -3.37 0.79
C ARG A 60 -11.36 -4.13 0.41
N PHE A 61 -10.83 -4.97 1.30
CA PHE A 61 -9.67 -5.82 1.02
C PHE A 61 -10.05 -7.09 0.25
N ILE A 62 -11.07 -7.83 0.69
CA ILE A 62 -11.39 -9.18 0.18
C ILE A 62 -11.96 -9.13 -1.24
N LYS A 63 -12.77 -8.12 -1.57
CA LYS A 63 -13.37 -7.95 -2.90
C LYS A 63 -12.32 -7.92 -4.03
N PRO A 64 -11.33 -7.02 -4.04
CA PRO A 64 -10.30 -7.00 -5.07
C PRO A 64 -9.40 -8.24 -5.05
N LEU A 65 -9.21 -8.87 -3.88
CA LEU A 65 -8.46 -10.12 -3.78
C LEU A 65 -9.17 -11.28 -4.50
N LEU A 66 -10.46 -11.47 -4.26
CA LEU A 66 -11.25 -12.52 -4.93
C LEU A 66 -11.32 -12.28 -6.44
N LEU A 67 -11.57 -11.05 -6.87
CA LEU A 67 -11.56 -10.69 -8.30
C LEU A 67 -10.23 -11.04 -8.99
N PHE A 68 -9.10 -10.86 -8.31
CA PHE A 68 -7.80 -11.24 -8.85
C PHE A 68 -7.65 -12.75 -8.98
N LEU A 69 -8.10 -13.52 -7.98
CA LEU A 69 -8.00 -14.98 -7.96
C LEU A 69 -8.89 -15.66 -9.02
N GLU A 70 -10.05 -15.06 -9.34
CA GLU A 70 -10.95 -15.57 -10.39
C GLU A 70 -10.40 -15.36 -11.82
N GLN A 71 -9.42 -14.48 -11.99
CA GLN A 71 -8.82 -14.14 -13.29
C GLN A 71 -7.56 -14.97 -13.61
N GLN A 72 -7.19 -15.91 -12.73
CA GLN A 72 -6.06 -16.85 -12.92
C GLN A 72 -6.58 -18.21 -13.36
#